data_AF-A0A9Q0N0E3-F1
#
_entry.id   AF-A0A9Q0N0E3-F1
#
_cell.length_a   1.000
_cell.length_b   1.000
_cell.length_c   1.000
_cell.angle_alpha   90.00
_cell.angle_beta   90.00
_cell.angle_gamma   90.00
#
_symmetry.space_group_name_H-M   'P 1'
#
loop_
_entity.id
_entity.type
_entity.pdbx_description
1 polymer ?
#
loop_
_entity_poly.entity_id
_entity_poly.type
_entity_poly.pdbx_seq_one_letter_code
_entity_poly.pdbx_strand_id
1 'polypeptide(L)'
;MYALNTNKKGNSHALTLVLEQVSRLELSLSDIEKAVGIFEKVSDILIQLSFPLSDLISGKNVKQNSSEFNLQNLLTRLRIASIDLLSCRRNNLKRKSSSLTPKAKRRKGGDLESSSLVQLRESSCGVGLLEICYVCKVHCTSDIPKHEFYPWMCCKCGYFNFEKRSQSADLNGKVALVTGGRIKIGFEIVLKLLRCGASVVTTTRFPNDARRRYQLQADYSQWASRLHIYGLDLRFLPQVNRFCEYFSTHFPQLDIFIQNAAQTIRRPTVYYKALVDGEREPISIEANSEDTTLNRVEPNDGLSVNSRKETSQLLIHPEDFKYFGNPQLSELHFPTGVTDDDGDQLDLRPQNTWTTALDEVETEEMVEVTLANYMSPFVLLQKLTSRMAKGRNSKSWAFIILVSAMEGKFSECKKTGKHPHTNAAKAALNMLVRTSARYYKKMGILMNAVDTGWVTDEHPVGSKSRLMSGLKAPLDSVDGAARVLDPIFQTVNDASETPVYGKFLKDYRIVGW
;
A
#
# COMPACT_ATOMS: atom_id res chain seq x y z
N MET A 1 8.27 -26.15 14.73
CA MET A 1 8.36 -26.79 16.07
C MET A 1 9.79 -26.75 16.62
N TYR A 2 10.69 -27.67 16.27
CA TYR A 2 12.03 -27.76 16.90
C TYR A 2 12.83 -26.44 16.88
N ALA A 3 12.97 -25.80 15.71
CA ALA A 3 13.67 -24.51 15.56
C ALA A 3 13.00 -23.30 16.24
N LEU A 4 11.76 -23.44 16.74
CA LEU A 4 11.05 -22.38 17.47
C LEU A 4 11.23 -22.48 18.99
N ASN A 5 11.73 -23.61 19.52
CA ASN A 5 11.89 -23.83 20.96
C ASN A 5 13.26 -23.41 21.52
N THR A 6 14.28 -23.21 20.68
CA THR A 6 15.63 -22.85 21.13
C THR A 6 15.80 -21.33 21.27
N ASN A 7 15.21 -20.78 22.33
CA ASN A 7 15.12 -19.34 22.58
C ASN A 7 16.43 -18.72 23.11
N LYS A 8 17.48 -18.67 22.28
CA LYS A 8 18.71 -17.89 22.54
C LYS A 8 19.17 -17.13 21.29
N LYS A 9 19.69 -15.92 21.51
CA LYS A 9 20.11 -14.96 20.48
C LYS A 9 21.12 -15.56 19.50
N GLY A 10 20.89 -15.31 18.21
CA GLY A 10 21.83 -15.60 17.11
C GLY A 10 21.78 -17.04 16.62
N ASN A 11 20.94 -17.33 15.63
CA ASN A 11 21.01 -18.61 14.90
C ASN A 11 20.33 -18.58 13.52
N SER A 12 20.90 -17.82 12.57
CA SER A 12 20.63 -18.06 11.13
C SER A 12 20.96 -19.52 10.77
N HIS A 13 22.02 -20.05 11.39
CA HIS A 13 22.53 -21.41 11.21
C HIS A 13 21.48 -22.51 11.51
N ALA A 14 20.60 -22.33 12.50
CA ALA A 14 19.55 -23.31 12.81
C ALA A 14 18.44 -23.34 11.74
N LEU A 15 18.09 -22.18 11.17
CA LEU A 15 17.14 -22.12 10.06
C LEU A 15 17.77 -22.67 8.77
N THR A 16 19.04 -22.35 8.51
CA THR A 16 19.82 -22.93 7.41
C THR A 16 19.90 -24.44 7.54
N LEU A 17 20.22 -25.00 8.71
CA LEU A 17 20.25 -26.46 8.95
C LEU A 17 18.89 -27.14 8.73
N VAL A 18 17.78 -26.49 9.12
CA VAL A 18 16.44 -27.03 8.83
C VAL A 18 16.13 -26.98 7.33
N LEU A 19 16.44 -25.87 6.65
CA LEU A 19 16.27 -25.76 5.20
C LEU A 19 17.19 -26.71 4.43
N GLU A 20 18.39 -26.99 4.94
CA GLU A 20 19.36 -27.93 4.39
C GLU A 20 18.97 -29.39 4.65
N GLN A 21 18.34 -29.70 5.79
CA GLN A 21 17.71 -31.01 5.98
C GLN A 21 16.45 -31.17 5.12
N VAL A 22 15.64 -30.12 4.95
CA VAL A 22 14.45 -30.16 4.07
C VAL A 22 14.84 -30.24 2.59
N SER A 23 15.95 -29.65 2.15
CA SER A 23 16.46 -29.82 0.78
C SER A 23 17.14 -31.17 0.54
N ARG A 24 17.61 -31.84 1.61
CA ARG A 24 18.07 -33.24 1.58
C ARG A 24 16.94 -34.27 1.68
N LEU A 25 15.73 -33.85 2.04
CA LEU A 25 14.54 -34.66 1.79
C LEU A 25 14.24 -34.55 0.30
N GLU A 26 14.50 -35.62 -0.46
CA GLU A 26 14.06 -35.76 -1.86
C GLU A 26 12.53 -35.92 -1.93
N LEU A 27 11.80 -34.88 -1.50
CA LEU A 27 10.34 -34.84 -1.52
C LEU A 27 9.88 -34.87 -2.97
N SER A 28 9.36 -36.02 -3.39
CA SER A 28 8.84 -36.16 -4.73
C SER A 28 7.59 -35.29 -4.90
N LEU A 29 7.26 -34.98 -6.16
CA LEU A 29 5.99 -34.32 -6.51
C LEU A 29 4.78 -35.09 -5.93
N SER A 30 4.87 -36.42 -5.81
CA SER A 30 3.84 -37.27 -5.20
C SER A 30 3.68 -37.03 -3.70
N ASP A 31 4.74 -36.69 -2.97
CA ASP A 31 4.66 -36.47 -1.52
C ASP A 31 4.09 -35.09 -1.20
N ILE A 32 4.38 -34.10 -2.05
CA ILE A 32 3.72 -32.79 -2.03
C ILE A 32 2.22 -32.94 -2.37
N GLU A 33 1.87 -33.71 -3.41
CA GLU A 33 0.47 -34.00 -3.77
C GLU A 33 -0.29 -34.75 -2.66
N LYS A 34 0.34 -35.71 -1.97
CA LYS A 34 -0.24 -36.38 -0.79
C LYS A 34 -0.47 -35.41 0.35
N ALA A 35 0.49 -34.54 0.65
CA ALA A 35 0.34 -33.54 1.71
C ALA A 35 -0.84 -32.59 1.42
N VAL A 36 -0.93 -32.06 0.19
CA VAL A 36 -2.05 -31.23 -0.24
C VAL A 36 -3.38 -32.00 -0.16
N GLY A 37 -3.44 -33.24 -0.64
CA GLY A 37 -4.66 -34.06 -0.57
C GLY A 37 -5.09 -34.47 0.85
N ILE A 38 -4.15 -34.51 1.82
CA ILE A 38 -4.49 -34.64 3.24
C ILE A 38 -5.07 -33.33 3.76
N PHE A 39 -4.47 -32.18 3.43
CA PHE A 39 -5.01 -30.87 3.82
C PHE A 39 -6.39 -30.56 3.23
N GLU A 40 -6.65 -30.91 1.95
CA GLU A 40 -7.97 -30.79 1.34
C GLU A 40 -9.00 -31.63 2.11
N LYS A 41 -8.71 -32.89 2.41
CA LYS A 41 -9.60 -33.77 3.20
C LYS A 41 -9.85 -33.26 4.62
N VAL A 42 -8.82 -32.76 5.30
CA VAL A 42 -8.98 -32.16 6.64
C VAL A 42 -9.82 -30.89 6.57
N SER A 43 -9.62 -30.05 5.56
CA SER A 43 -10.43 -28.85 5.31
C SER A 43 -11.89 -29.21 5.04
N ASP A 44 -12.16 -30.19 4.17
CA ASP A 44 -13.51 -30.64 3.83
C ASP A 44 -14.23 -31.25 5.05
N ILE A 45 -13.53 -32.03 5.88
CA ILE A 45 -14.08 -32.57 7.14
C ILE A 45 -14.45 -31.44 8.11
N LEU A 46 -13.58 -30.43 8.29
CA LEU A 46 -13.86 -29.28 9.17
C LEU A 46 -15.05 -28.44 8.66
N ILE A 47 -15.19 -28.28 7.34
CA ILE A 47 -16.33 -27.60 6.70
C ILE A 47 -17.62 -28.41 6.87
N GLN A 48 -17.60 -29.73 6.61
CA GLN A 48 -18.78 -30.60 6.71
C GLN A 48 -19.31 -30.74 8.16
N LEU A 49 -18.41 -30.76 9.14
CA LEU A 49 -18.78 -30.83 10.56
C LEU A 49 -19.35 -29.51 11.11
N SER A 50 -19.47 -28.46 10.29
CA SER A 50 -19.89 -27.10 10.72
C SER A 50 -19.08 -26.57 11.90
N PHE A 51 -17.81 -27.00 12.01
CA PHE A 51 -17.00 -26.76 13.19
C PHE A 51 -16.47 -25.32 13.17
N PRO A 52 -16.81 -24.46 14.15
CA PRO A 52 -16.29 -23.10 14.19
C PRO A 52 -14.77 -23.14 14.34
N LEU A 53 -14.02 -22.49 13.44
CA LEU A 53 -12.56 -22.42 13.58
C LEU A 53 -12.13 -21.78 14.92
N SER A 54 -12.97 -20.91 15.48
CA SER A 54 -12.82 -20.33 16.82
C SER A 54 -12.72 -21.37 17.95
N ASP A 55 -13.31 -22.54 17.77
CA ASP A 55 -13.45 -23.54 18.84
C ASP A 55 -12.29 -24.54 18.82
N LEU A 56 -11.61 -24.66 17.67
CA LEU A 56 -10.28 -25.28 17.58
C LEU A 56 -9.17 -24.37 18.16
N ILE A 57 -9.43 -23.06 18.21
CA ILE A 57 -8.49 -22.03 18.69
C ILE A 57 -8.68 -21.74 20.19
N SER A 58 -9.91 -21.76 20.71
CA SER A 58 -10.20 -21.46 22.11
C SER A 58 -9.95 -22.64 23.06
N GLY A 59 -8.70 -23.09 23.11
CA GLY A 59 -8.18 -23.98 24.15
C GLY A 59 -8.25 -23.32 25.54
N LYS A 60 -9.41 -23.39 26.20
CA LYS A 60 -9.61 -22.87 27.56
C LYS A 60 -8.56 -23.44 28.51
N ASN A 61 -7.88 -22.53 29.22
CA ASN A 61 -6.83 -22.77 30.23
C ASN A 61 -5.38 -22.97 29.75
N VAL A 62 -4.84 -22.05 28.93
CA VAL A 62 -3.39 -21.76 28.94
C VAL A 62 -3.16 -20.24 29.06
N LYS A 63 -2.22 -19.83 29.92
CA LYS A 63 -1.89 -18.41 30.16
C LYS A 63 -1.20 -17.78 28.95
N GLN A 64 -1.52 -16.52 28.68
CA GLN A 64 -0.96 -15.70 27.60
C GLN A 64 0.58 -15.78 27.51
N ASN A 65 1.09 -16.13 26.34
CA ASN A 65 2.48 -15.90 25.92
C ASN A 65 2.62 -16.02 24.40
N SER A 66 2.51 -14.88 23.69
CA SER A 66 3.14 -14.52 22.39
C SER A 66 3.28 -15.51 21.22
N SER A 67 2.70 -16.72 21.23
CA SER A 67 2.90 -17.75 20.20
C SER A 67 1.71 -18.03 19.27
N GLU A 68 0.51 -17.53 19.56
CA GLU A 68 -0.71 -17.81 18.78
C GLU A 68 -0.68 -17.25 17.34
N PHE A 69 0.02 -16.13 17.12
CA PHE A 69 0.07 -15.41 15.83
C PHE A 69 0.73 -16.21 14.69
N ASN A 70 1.38 -17.34 15.00
CA ASN A 70 2.14 -18.13 14.03
C ASN A 70 1.25 -19.14 13.28
N LEU A 71 0.32 -19.82 13.96
CA LEU A 71 -0.50 -20.88 13.34
C LEU A 71 -1.52 -20.30 12.34
N GLN A 72 -2.20 -19.22 12.70
CA GLN A 72 -3.18 -18.55 11.83
C GLN A 72 -2.52 -18.02 10.54
N ASN A 73 -1.32 -17.43 10.66
CA ASN A 73 -0.55 -16.91 9.52
C ASN A 73 -0.01 -18.06 8.64
N LEU A 74 0.45 -19.15 9.25
CA LEU A 74 0.87 -20.38 8.54
C LEU A 74 -0.29 -21.00 7.75
N LEU A 75 -1.47 -21.16 8.35
CA LEU A 75 -2.65 -21.72 7.69
C LEU A 75 -3.14 -20.82 6.56
N THR A 76 -3.14 -19.49 6.73
CA THR A 76 -3.45 -18.53 5.67
C THR A 76 -2.46 -18.62 4.50
N ARG A 77 -1.15 -18.70 4.78
CA ARG A 77 -0.10 -18.87 3.76
C ARG A 77 -0.24 -20.19 3.00
N LEU A 78 -0.53 -21.29 3.70
CA LEU A 78 -0.81 -22.59 3.08
C LEU A 78 -2.05 -22.52 2.18
N ARG A 79 -3.15 -21.89 2.64
CA ARG A 79 -4.37 -21.71 1.86
C ARG A 79 -4.14 -20.89 0.57
N ILE A 80 -3.36 -19.81 0.64
CA ILE A 80 -2.96 -19.02 -0.52
C ILE A 80 -2.15 -19.89 -1.50
N ALA A 81 -1.13 -20.60 -1.02
CA ALA A 81 -0.31 -21.49 -1.84
C ALA A 81 -1.13 -22.61 -2.51
N SER A 82 -2.11 -23.20 -1.81
CA SER A 82 -3.03 -24.20 -2.36
C SER A 82 -3.91 -23.63 -3.47
N ILE A 83 -4.49 -22.44 -3.29
CA ILE A 83 -5.29 -21.75 -4.32
C ILE A 83 -4.45 -21.50 -5.57
N ASP A 84 -3.22 -21.01 -5.39
CA ASP A 84 -2.29 -20.70 -6.49
C ASP A 84 -1.88 -21.97 -7.26
N LEU A 85 -1.55 -23.07 -6.56
CA LEU A 85 -1.26 -24.39 -7.15
C LEU A 85 -2.44 -24.95 -7.96
N LEU A 86 -3.66 -24.92 -7.41
CA LEU A 86 -4.87 -25.40 -8.07
C LEU A 86 -5.22 -24.59 -9.33
N SER A 87 -5.02 -23.27 -9.28
CA SER A 87 -5.21 -22.37 -10.42
C SER A 87 -4.20 -22.66 -11.54
N CYS A 88 -2.96 -22.97 -11.18
CA CYS A 88 -1.92 -23.39 -12.13
C CYS A 88 -2.27 -24.73 -12.82
N ARG A 89 -2.80 -25.71 -12.07
CA ARG A 89 -3.25 -27.02 -12.60
C ARG A 89 -4.40 -26.88 -13.60
N ARG A 90 -5.43 -26.07 -13.31
CA ARG A 90 -6.56 -25.80 -14.23
C ARG A 90 -6.10 -25.23 -15.58
N ASN A 91 -5.10 -24.35 -15.57
CA ASN A 91 -4.57 -23.75 -16.79
C ASN A 91 -3.71 -24.72 -17.62
N ASN A 92 -2.95 -25.62 -16.98
CA ASN A 92 -2.21 -26.66 -17.68
C ASN A 92 -3.12 -27.75 -18.29
N LEU A 93 -4.26 -28.05 -17.67
CA LEU A 93 -5.28 -28.94 -18.26
C LEU A 93 -5.92 -28.32 -19.51
N LYS A 94 -6.29 -27.03 -19.48
CA LYS A 94 -6.82 -26.31 -20.66
C LYS A 94 -5.84 -26.29 -21.85
N ARG A 95 -4.53 -26.23 -21.58
CA ARG A 95 -3.48 -26.32 -22.61
C ARG A 95 -3.36 -27.71 -23.25
N LYS A 96 -3.62 -28.79 -22.49
CA LYS A 96 -3.63 -30.17 -23.03
C LYS A 96 -4.89 -30.48 -23.85
N SER A 97 -6.02 -29.82 -23.59
CA SER A 97 -7.24 -30.01 -24.37
C SER A 97 -7.26 -29.27 -25.72
N SER A 98 -6.38 -28.28 -25.94
CA SER A 98 -6.38 -27.44 -27.15
C SER A 98 -5.38 -27.88 -28.25
N SER A 99 -4.75 -29.06 -28.13
CA SER A 99 -3.69 -29.51 -29.04
C SER A 99 -4.13 -30.54 -30.10
N LEU A 100 -5.40 -30.50 -30.50
CA LEU A 100 -6.04 -31.39 -31.49
C LEU A 100 -7.19 -30.60 -32.17
N THR A 101 -7.38 -30.50 -33.49
CA THR A 101 -6.58 -30.70 -34.73
C THR A 101 -7.12 -29.68 -35.78
N PRO A 102 -6.91 -29.74 -37.12
CA PRO A 102 -5.84 -30.27 -37.97
C PRO A 102 -5.24 -29.18 -38.92
N LYS A 103 -4.32 -29.57 -39.83
CA LYS A 103 -3.59 -28.68 -40.77
C LYS A 103 -4.50 -28.01 -41.83
N ALA A 104 -4.26 -26.72 -42.12
CA ALA A 104 -4.79 -26.04 -43.32
C ALA A 104 -3.75 -25.12 -44.01
N LYS A 105 -3.92 -24.95 -45.33
CA LYS A 105 -2.93 -24.55 -46.37
C LYS A 105 -2.30 -23.15 -46.26
N ARG A 106 -1.03 -23.07 -46.70
CA ARG A 106 -0.30 -21.85 -47.14
C ARG A 106 -1.07 -21.01 -48.18
N ARG A 107 -0.93 -19.67 -48.10
CA ARG A 107 -0.82 -18.76 -49.26
C ARG A 107 0.27 -17.70 -48.99
N LYS A 108 0.86 -17.14 -50.06
CA LYS A 108 2.06 -16.27 -50.05
C LYS A 108 1.71 -14.77 -50.23
N GLY A 109 2.65 -13.90 -49.88
CA GLY A 109 2.73 -12.47 -50.26
C GLY A 109 2.49 -11.53 -49.08
N GLY A 110 3.33 -10.54 -48.80
CA GLY A 110 4.62 -10.19 -49.42
C GLY A 110 5.42 -9.18 -48.59
N ASP A 111 6.74 -9.21 -48.78
CA ASP A 111 7.81 -8.22 -48.53
C ASP A 111 7.60 -7.06 -47.53
N LEU A 112 8.51 -6.98 -46.54
CA LEU A 112 9.27 -5.77 -46.22
C LEU A 112 10.50 -6.10 -45.34
N GLU A 113 11.64 -5.53 -45.69
CA GLU A 113 12.94 -5.76 -45.01
C GLU A 113 13.03 -5.00 -43.68
N SER A 114 13.55 -5.66 -42.63
CA SER A 114 14.25 -5.03 -41.48
C SER A 114 14.61 -6.06 -40.39
N SER A 115 15.20 -7.20 -40.76
CA SER A 115 15.50 -8.29 -39.83
C SER A 115 16.97 -8.37 -39.40
N SER A 116 17.39 -7.55 -38.45
CA SER A 116 18.45 -7.92 -37.49
C SER A 116 18.37 -7.07 -36.23
N LEU A 117 17.77 -7.63 -35.16
CA LEU A 117 18.00 -7.37 -33.72
C LEU A 117 16.82 -7.76 -32.80
N VAL A 118 15.64 -8.14 -33.33
CA VAL A 118 14.49 -8.59 -32.52
C VAL A 118 14.22 -10.08 -32.69
N GLN A 119 15.09 -10.92 -32.12
CA GLN A 119 14.81 -12.36 -31.95
C GLN A 119 15.54 -12.96 -30.74
N LEU A 120 15.32 -12.39 -29.56
CA LEU A 120 15.75 -12.97 -28.28
C LEU A 120 14.55 -13.50 -27.46
N ARG A 121 14.18 -14.74 -27.80
CA ARG A 121 13.70 -15.81 -26.90
C ARG A 121 12.53 -15.50 -25.95
N GLU A 122 11.31 -15.76 -26.42
CA GLU A 122 10.15 -16.08 -25.56
C GLU A 122 10.25 -17.49 -24.93
N SER A 123 11.42 -17.84 -24.37
CA SER A 123 11.72 -19.20 -23.91
C SER A 123 12.62 -19.24 -22.68
N SER A 124 12.22 -18.52 -21.63
CA SER A 124 12.50 -18.90 -20.23
C SER A 124 11.38 -18.39 -19.33
N CYS A 125 10.87 -19.24 -18.44
CA CYS A 125 9.73 -18.93 -17.57
C CYS A 125 10.24 -18.43 -16.21
N GLY A 126 9.96 -17.16 -15.86
CA GLY A 126 10.05 -16.63 -14.50
C GLY A 126 11.41 -16.14 -13.99
N VAL A 127 12.53 -16.76 -14.40
CA VAL A 127 13.83 -16.58 -13.68
C VAL A 127 14.46 -15.18 -13.84
N GLY A 128 14.41 -14.57 -15.03
CA GLY A 128 15.20 -13.37 -15.35
C GLY A 128 14.72 -12.02 -14.75
N LEU A 129 13.52 -11.94 -14.15
CA LEU A 129 13.04 -10.68 -13.56
C LEU A 129 13.78 -10.31 -12.27
N LEU A 130 14.14 -11.31 -11.47
CA LEU A 130 14.96 -11.12 -10.27
C LEU A 130 16.36 -10.65 -10.62
N GLU A 131 16.92 -11.05 -11.76
CA GLU A 131 18.28 -10.73 -12.15
C GLU A 131 18.45 -9.24 -12.52
N ILE A 132 17.40 -8.56 -12.98
CA ILE A 132 17.42 -7.13 -13.30
C ILE A 132 17.30 -6.28 -12.02
N CYS A 133 18.09 -5.21 -11.90
CA CYS A 133 17.98 -4.26 -10.79
C CYS A 133 16.69 -3.42 -10.89
N TYR A 134 15.86 -3.42 -9.84
CA TYR A 134 14.60 -2.68 -9.79
C TYR A 134 14.75 -1.19 -10.07
N VAL A 135 15.82 -0.55 -9.59
CA VAL A 135 16.05 0.89 -9.77
C VAL A 135 16.73 1.20 -11.12
N CYS A 136 17.98 0.77 -11.30
CA CYS A 136 18.77 1.17 -12.49
C CYS A 136 18.52 0.33 -13.75
N LYS A 137 17.72 -0.75 -13.66
CA LYS A 137 17.38 -1.67 -14.77
C LYS A 137 18.58 -2.41 -15.40
N VAL A 138 19.77 -2.34 -14.79
CA VAL A 138 20.96 -3.11 -15.18
C VAL A 138 20.81 -4.57 -14.76
N HIS A 139 21.26 -5.50 -15.60
CA HIS A 139 21.34 -6.92 -15.27
C HIS A 139 22.41 -7.14 -14.18
N CYS A 140 22.03 -7.81 -13.09
CA CYS A 140 22.99 -8.17 -12.05
C CYS A 140 23.75 -9.43 -12.49
N THR A 141 25.03 -9.46 -12.16
CA THR A 141 26.00 -10.52 -12.51
C THR A 141 26.90 -10.75 -11.29
N SER A 142 27.92 -11.60 -11.41
CA SER A 142 28.99 -11.70 -10.39
C SER A 142 29.60 -10.35 -10.03
N ASP A 143 29.79 -9.49 -11.04
CA ASP A 143 30.50 -8.21 -10.92
C ASP A 143 29.57 -7.06 -10.51
N ILE A 144 28.26 -7.26 -10.66
CA ILE A 144 27.20 -6.35 -10.20
C ILE A 144 26.26 -7.14 -9.27
N PRO A 145 26.71 -7.51 -8.06
CA PRO A 145 25.95 -8.37 -7.16
C PRO A 145 24.68 -7.69 -6.64
N LYS A 146 23.75 -8.52 -6.13
CA LYS A 146 22.52 -8.09 -5.46
C LYS A 146 22.79 -7.61 -4.03
N HIS A 147 22.01 -6.63 -3.59
CA HIS A 147 22.05 -6.15 -2.21
C HIS A 147 21.36 -7.14 -1.26
N GLU A 148 21.98 -7.42 -0.12
CA GLU A 148 21.53 -8.42 0.86
C GLU A 148 20.11 -8.15 1.37
N PHE A 149 19.80 -6.91 1.72
CA PHE A 149 18.46 -6.51 2.19
C PHE A 149 17.45 -6.27 1.05
N TYR A 150 17.93 -5.93 -0.15
CA TYR A 150 17.07 -5.60 -1.30
C TYR A 150 17.40 -6.56 -2.46
N PRO A 151 16.87 -7.79 -2.46
CA PRO A 151 17.22 -8.81 -3.46
C PRO A 151 16.85 -8.41 -4.90
N TRP A 152 15.92 -7.46 -5.05
CA TRP A 152 15.55 -6.88 -6.33
C TRP A 152 16.56 -5.83 -6.84
N MET A 153 17.51 -5.35 -6.05
CA MET A 153 18.45 -4.26 -6.41
C MET A 153 19.91 -4.74 -6.47
N CYS A 154 20.72 -4.13 -7.35
CA CYS A 154 22.17 -4.26 -7.24
C CYS A 154 22.69 -3.52 -6.00
N CYS A 155 23.87 -3.91 -5.48
CA CYS A 155 24.47 -3.32 -4.27
C CYS A 155 24.46 -1.79 -4.26
N LYS A 156 24.90 -1.13 -5.36
CA LYS A 156 24.92 0.34 -5.46
C LYS A 156 23.54 0.98 -5.24
N CYS A 157 22.48 0.40 -5.81
CA CYS A 157 21.13 0.91 -5.63
C CYS A 157 20.58 0.55 -4.24
N GLY A 158 20.84 -0.67 -3.75
CA GLY A 158 20.39 -1.13 -2.45
C GLY A 158 20.96 -0.32 -1.29
N TYR A 159 22.28 -0.09 -1.27
CA TYR A 159 22.91 0.73 -0.22
C TYR A 159 22.37 2.17 -0.20
N PHE A 160 22.23 2.81 -1.36
CA PHE A 160 21.65 4.15 -1.45
C PHE A 160 20.19 4.20 -0.97
N ASN A 161 19.38 3.18 -1.27
CA ASN A 161 18.00 3.09 -0.77
C ASN A 161 17.97 2.87 0.74
N PHE A 162 18.87 2.04 1.27
CA PHE A 162 18.98 1.74 2.70
C PHE A 162 19.40 2.97 3.50
N GLU A 163 20.33 3.76 2.98
CA GLU A 163 20.70 5.06 3.55
C GLU A 163 19.49 6.01 3.56
N LYS A 164 18.82 6.19 2.42
CA LYS A 164 17.62 7.04 2.29
C LYS A 164 16.47 6.62 3.19
N ARG A 165 16.30 5.32 3.48
CA ARG A 165 15.34 4.80 4.47
C ARG A 165 15.55 5.44 5.85
N SER A 166 16.80 5.66 6.24
CA SER A 166 17.16 6.25 7.53
C SER A 166 17.11 7.79 7.54
N GLN A 167 17.43 8.46 6.42
CA GLN A 167 17.53 9.93 6.25
C GLN A 167 16.51 10.74 7.07
N SER A 168 16.99 11.62 7.95
CA SER A 168 16.20 12.53 8.78
C SER A 168 16.50 14.00 8.48
N ALA A 169 15.76 14.92 9.09
CA ALA A 169 16.02 16.36 9.06
C ALA A 169 15.48 17.00 10.36
N ASP A 170 15.97 18.16 10.75
CA ASP A 170 15.37 18.92 11.86
C ASP A 170 14.10 19.65 11.39
N LEU A 171 12.95 19.23 11.92
CA LEU A 171 11.64 19.82 11.66
C LEU A 171 10.99 20.39 12.92
N ASN A 172 11.77 20.71 13.96
CA ASN A 172 11.24 21.34 15.17
C ASN A 172 10.47 22.63 14.84
N GLY A 173 9.29 22.80 15.46
CA GLY A 173 8.40 23.94 15.21
C GLY A 173 7.69 23.96 13.85
N LYS A 174 7.89 22.95 12.99
CA LYS A 174 7.15 22.79 11.73
C LYS A 174 5.81 22.12 11.95
N VAL A 175 4.77 22.62 11.28
CA VAL A 175 3.44 21.98 11.26
C VAL A 175 3.28 21.21 9.94
N ALA A 176 2.99 19.92 10.03
CA ALA A 176 2.72 19.07 8.89
C ALA A 176 1.26 18.60 8.83
N LEU A 177 0.70 18.50 7.62
CA LEU A 177 -0.58 17.84 7.35
C LEU A 177 -0.33 16.62 6.45
N VAL A 178 -0.79 15.44 6.85
CA VAL A 178 -0.64 14.19 6.08
C VAL A 178 -1.98 13.50 5.91
N THR A 179 -2.48 13.38 4.67
CA THR A 179 -3.72 12.64 4.42
C THR A 179 -3.48 11.13 4.39
N GLY A 180 -4.35 10.36 5.04
CA GLY A 180 -4.31 8.89 5.02
C GLY A 180 -3.23 8.28 5.91
N GLY A 181 -2.99 8.80 7.12
CA GLY A 181 -1.90 8.36 7.99
C GLY A 181 -2.12 7.03 8.73
N ARG A 182 -3.30 6.42 8.67
CA ARG A 182 -3.64 5.23 9.49
C ARG A 182 -2.71 4.03 9.29
N ILE A 183 -2.25 3.79 8.06
CA ILE A 183 -1.62 2.54 7.66
C ILE A 183 -0.66 2.75 6.48
N LYS A 184 0.20 1.75 6.23
CA LYS A 184 1.15 1.68 5.09
C LYS A 184 2.03 2.94 5.01
N ILE A 185 2.33 3.41 3.79
CA ILE A 185 3.19 4.57 3.51
C ILE A 185 2.78 5.82 4.31
N GLY A 186 1.48 6.07 4.48
CA GLY A 186 0.98 7.22 5.24
C GLY A 186 1.34 7.18 6.73
N PHE A 187 1.31 5.99 7.33
CA PHE A 187 1.70 5.77 8.72
C PHE A 187 3.18 6.07 8.94
N GLU A 188 4.02 5.53 8.06
CA GLU A 188 5.47 5.74 8.09
C GLU A 188 5.86 7.20 7.83
N ILE A 189 5.16 7.92 6.93
CA ILE A 189 5.35 9.36 6.72
C ILE A 189 5.11 10.13 8.03
N VAL A 190 3.99 9.87 8.72
CA VAL A 190 3.63 10.54 9.98
C VAL A 190 4.66 10.24 11.06
N LEU A 191 5.04 8.96 11.25
CA LEU A 191 6.07 8.57 12.22
C LEU A 191 7.39 9.28 11.95
N LYS A 192 7.84 9.33 10.68
CA LYS A 192 9.13 9.93 10.34
C LYS A 192 9.11 11.45 10.58
N LEU A 193 8.02 12.14 10.26
CA LEU A 193 7.85 13.57 10.55
C LEU A 193 7.81 13.85 12.07
N LEU A 194 7.11 13.02 12.87
CA LEU A 194 7.07 13.13 14.32
C LEU A 194 8.46 12.90 14.95
N ARG A 195 9.19 11.88 14.50
CA ARG A 195 10.57 11.59 14.93
C ARG A 195 11.58 12.68 14.52
N CYS A 196 11.27 13.45 13.46
CA CYS A 196 12.02 14.64 13.06
C CYS A 196 11.63 15.94 13.82
N GLY A 197 10.71 15.89 14.80
CA GLY A 197 10.33 17.05 15.63
C GLY A 197 9.12 17.87 15.15
N ALA A 198 8.51 17.54 14.01
CA ALA A 198 7.33 18.25 13.51
C ALA A 198 6.07 17.98 14.36
N SER A 199 5.17 18.95 14.46
CA SER A 199 3.78 18.70 14.87
C SER A 199 3.00 18.22 13.66
N VAL A 200 2.38 17.03 13.75
CA VAL A 200 1.76 16.35 12.62
C VAL A 200 0.25 16.20 12.82
N VAL A 201 -0.50 16.89 11.98
CA VAL A 201 -1.92 16.65 11.76
C VAL A 201 -2.06 15.55 10.71
N THR A 202 -2.80 14.50 11.02
CA THR A 202 -3.12 13.45 10.05
C THR A 202 -4.61 13.17 9.98
N THR A 203 -5.07 12.75 8.79
CA THR A 203 -6.47 12.45 8.52
C THR A 203 -6.68 11.02 8.06
N THR A 204 -7.83 10.43 8.40
CA THR A 204 -8.19 9.06 8.05
C THR A 204 -9.70 8.85 8.17
N ARG A 205 -10.27 7.86 7.49
CA ARG A 205 -11.65 7.41 7.71
C ARG A 205 -11.85 6.73 9.08
N PHE A 206 -10.78 6.16 9.64
CA PHE A 206 -10.79 5.38 10.89
C PHE A 206 -9.76 5.95 11.88
N PRO A 207 -10.09 7.03 12.61
CA PRO A 207 -9.17 7.72 13.53
C PRO A 207 -8.85 6.95 14.82
N ASN A 208 -9.76 6.09 15.32
CA ASN A 208 -9.50 5.30 16.54
C ASN A 208 -8.60 4.10 16.27
N ASP A 209 -8.73 3.44 15.11
CA ASP A 209 -7.74 2.47 14.61
C ASP A 209 -6.35 3.11 14.45
N ALA A 210 -6.27 4.29 13.82
CA ALA A 210 -5.00 5.02 13.71
C ALA A 210 -4.39 5.34 15.07
N ARG A 211 -5.18 5.84 16.03
CA ARG A 211 -4.70 6.15 17.39
C ARG A 211 -4.10 4.92 18.07
N ARG A 212 -4.79 3.77 18.02
CA ARG A 212 -4.29 2.49 18.57
C ARG A 212 -2.95 2.08 17.94
N ARG A 213 -2.82 2.18 16.60
CA ARG A 213 -1.57 1.86 15.89
C ARG A 213 -0.39 2.74 16.30
N TYR A 214 -0.63 4.04 16.52
CA TYR A 214 0.41 4.96 17.02
C TYR A 214 0.77 4.70 18.48
N GLN A 215 -0.21 4.42 19.35
CA GLN A 215 0.02 4.09 20.76
C GLN A 215 0.88 2.82 20.96
N LEU A 216 0.84 1.88 20.02
CA LEU A 216 1.68 0.68 20.02
C LEU A 216 3.15 0.92 19.64
N GLN A 217 3.54 2.15 19.26
CA GLN A 217 4.94 2.46 18.96
C GLN A 217 5.76 2.64 20.23
N ALA A 218 6.93 2.00 20.30
CA ALA A 218 7.79 2.00 21.49
C ALA A 218 8.26 3.41 21.92
N ASP A 219 8.27 4.37 21.00
CA ASP A 219 8.65 5.77 21.21
C ASP A 219 7.45 6.74 21.28
N TYR A 220 6.21 6.24 21.33
CA TYR A 220 4.98 7.05 21.33
C TYR A 220 5.01 8.23 22.31
N SER A 221 5.45 8.01 23.55
CA SER A 221 5.51 9.05 24.59
C SER A 221 6.42 10.24 24.27
N GLN A 222 7.36 10.10 23.32
CA GLN A 222 8.29 11.16 22.92
C GLN A 222 7.65 12.18 21.95
N TRP A 223 6.52 11.83 21.33
CA TRP A 223 5.89 12.65 20.30
C TRP A 223 4.36 12.65 20.31
N ALA A 224 3.71 11.93 21.24
CA ALA A 224 2.25 11.87 21.36
C ALA A 224 1.57 13.25 21.36
N SER A 225 2.09 14.20 22.14
CA SER A 225 1.57 15.58 22.24
C SER A 225 1.69 16.42 20.94
N ARG A 226 2.43 15.92 19.95
CA ARG A 226 2.61 16.53 18.62
C ARG A 226 1.80 15.83 17.53
N LEU A 227 1.06 14.77 17.85
CA LEU A 227 0.23 14.03 16.90
C LEU A 227 -1.25 14.39 17.07
N HIS A 228 -1.87 14.90 16.00
CA HIS A 228 -3.31 15.17 15.95
C HIS A 228 -3.97 14.31 14.87
N ILE A 229 -4.99 13.52 15.22
CA ILE A 229 -5.67 12.58 14.31
C ILE A 229 -7.13 13.02 14.12
N TYR A 230 -7.55 13.22 12.88
CA TYR A 230 -8.91 13.65 12.53
C TYR A 230 -9.64 12.66 11.61
N GLY A 231 -10.94 12.50 11.84
CA GLY A 231 -11.83 11.77 10.94
C GLY A 231 -12.07 12.56 9.65
N LEU A 232 -11.73 11.99 8.50
CA LEU A 232 -12.02 12.61 7.20
C LEU A 232 -12.21 11.57 6.11
N ASP A 233 -13.38 11.59 5.48
CA ASP A 233 -13.62 10.87 4.23
C ASP A 233 -13.41 11.79 3.02
N LEU A 234 -12.34 11.54 2.26
CA LEU A 234 -12.03 12.28 1.04
C LEU A 234 -13.00 11.98 -0.12
N ARG A 235 -13.99 11.10 0.06
CA ARG A 235 -15.12 10.96 -0.88
C ARG A 235 -16.24 12.00 -0.62
N PHE A 236 -16.20 12.73 0.50
CA PHE A 236 -17.28 13.64 0.89
C PHE A 236 -16.80 15.10 1.02
N LEU A 237 -16.84 15.83 -0.10
CA LEU A 237 -16.35 17.22 -0.22
C LEU A 237 -16.88 18.21 0.84
N PRO A 238 -18.12 18.12 1.37
CA PRO A 238 -18.56 18.99 2.46
C PRO A 238 -17.76 18.82 3.76
N GLN A 239 -17.35 17.60 4.12
CA GLN A 239 -16.43 17.38 5.25
C GLN A 239 -15.04 17.94 4.95
N VAL A 240 -14.55 17.80 3.72
CA VAL A 240 -13.24 18.36 3.31
C VAL A 240 -13.20 19.88 3.45
N ASN A 241 -14.29 20.59 3.06
CA ASN A 241 -14.37 22.04 3.24
C ASN A 241 -14.37 22.44 4.73
N ARG A 242 -15.19 21.80 5.56
CA ARG A 242 -15.23 22.06 7.02
C ARG A 242 -13.91 21.75 7.69
N PHE A 243 -13.23 20.68 7.29
CA PHE A 243 -11.88 20.35 7.77
C PHE A 243 -10.88 21.47 7.43
N CYS A 244 -10.93 22.04 6.21
CA CYS A 244 -10.08 23.17 5.85
C CYS A 244 -10.34 24.44 6.67
N GLU A 245 -11.61 24.72 6.97
CA GLU A 245 -12.05 25.84 7.82
C GLU A 245 -11.58 25.63 9.26
N TYR A 246 -11.86 24.47 9.84
CA TYR A 246 -11.38 24.07 11.17
C TYR A 246 -9.85 24.14 11.26
N PHE A 247 -9.13 23.57 10.29
CA PHE A 247 -7.67 23.59 10.26
C PHE A 247 -7.14 25.03 10.24
N SER A 248 -7.72 25.88 9.39
CA SER A 248 -7.35 27.29 9.25
C SER A 248 -7.60 28.14 10.51
N THR A 249 -8.50 27.69 11.39
CA THR A 249 -8.81 28.35 12.67
C THR A 249 -7.94 27.84 13.82
N HIS A 250 -7.53 26.57 13.81
CA HIS A 250 -6.83 25.93 14.94
C HIS A 250 -5.31 25.80 14.74
N PHE A 251 -4.82 25.77 13.50
CA PHE A 251 -3.40 25.67 13.20
C PHE A 251 -2.93 26.98 12.54
N PRO A 252 -2.06 27.77 13.20
CA PRO A 252 -1.70 29.12 12.73
C PRO A 252 -0.87 29.10 11.43
N GLN A 253 -0.19 28.00 11.15
CA GLN A 253 0.64 27.81 9.95
C GLN A 253 0.59 26.35 9.46
N LEU A 254 0.95 26.15 8.20
CA LEU A 254 1.22 24.85 7.60
C LEU A 254 2.55 24.90 6.85
N ASP A 255 3.53 24.10 7.26
CA ASP A 255 4.87 24.06 6.65
C ASP A 255 5.01 22.92 5.64
N ILE A 256 4.43 21.76 5.93
CA ILE A 256 4.56 20.54 5.12
C ILE A 256 3.17 19.99 4.84
N PHE A 257 2.80 19.82 3.58
CA PHE A 257 1.53 19.21 3.19
C PHE A 257 1.77 18.00 2.29
N ILE A 258 1.53 16.81 2.84
CA ILE A 258 1.63 15.54 2.13
C ILE A 258 0.22 15.03 1.79
N GLN A 259 -0.11 15.03 0.50
CA GLN A 259 -1.33 14.42 -0.01
C GLN A 259 -1.01 12.96 -0.39
N ASN A 260 -1.09 12.08 0.62
CA ASN A 260 -0.75 10.66 0.52
C ASN A 260 -1.98 9.77 0.27
N ALA A 261 -3.13 10.10 0.87
CA ALA A 261 -4.34 9.29 0.76
C ALA A 261 -4.72 9.04 -0.70
N ALA A 262 -4.95 7.76 -1.03
CA ALA A 262 -5.45 7.34 -2.33
C ALA A 262 -6.35 6.09 -2.20
N GLN A 263 -7.33 5.98 -3.08
CA GLN A 263 -8.06 4.75 -3.37
C GLN A 263 -7.60 4.27 -4.75
N THR A 264 -6.83 3.18 -4.79
CA THR A 264 -6.34 2.60 -6.03
C THR A 264 -7.44 1.74 -6.67
N ILE A 265 -8.01 0.81 -5.91
CA ILE A 265 -9.20 0.02 -6.23
C ILE A 265 -10.26 0.25 -5.16
N ARG A 266 -11.53 0.06 -5.51
CA ARG A 266 -12.61 -0.02 -4.52
C ARG A 266 -12.59 -1.37 -3.81
N ARG A 267 -12.98 -1.34 -2.53
CA ARG A 267 -13.25 -2.53 -1.71
C ARG A 267 -14.68 -2.41 -1.17
N PRO A 268 -15.47 -3.50 -1.13
CA PRO A 268 -16.88 -3.45 -0.76
C PRO A 268 -17.08 -3.15 0.72
N THR A 269 -18.28 -2.76 1.12
CA THR A 269 -18.61 -2.40 2.52
C THR A 269 -18.20 -3.45 3.56
N VAL A 270 -18.34 -4.75 3.24
CA VAL A 270 -17.94 -5.87 4.12
C VAL A 270 -16.45 -5.84 4.48
N TYR A 271 -15.58 -5.37 3.58
CA TYR A 271 -14.14 -5.25 3.81
C TYR A 271 -13.80 -4.31 4.97
N TYR A 272 -14.59 -3.24 5.11
CA TYR A 272 -14.40 -2.22 6.14
C TYR A 272 -15.16 -2.51 7.44
N LYS A 273 -15.96 -3.59 7.50
CA LYS A 273 -16.89 -3.83 8.62
C LYS A 273 -16.17 -3.85 9.97
N ALA A 274 -15.08 -4.62 10.10
CA ALA A 274 -14.32 -4.72 11.35
C ALA A 274 -13.71 -3.35 11.77
N LEU A 275 -13.26 -2.53 10.81
CA LEU A 275 -12.76 -1.18 11.09
C LEU A 275 -13.89 -0.26 11.55
N VAL A 276 -15.06 -0.29 10.90
CA VAL A 276 -16.23 0.53 11.26
C VAL A 276 -16.77 0.15 12.63
N ASP A 277 -16.83 -1.14 12.95
CA ASP A 277 -17.23 -1.63 14.27
C ASP A 277 -16.19 -1.25 15.34
N GLY A 278 -14.90 -1.41 15.05
CA GLY A 278 -13.80 -0.97 15.92
C GLY A 278 -13.76 0.55 16.16
N GLU A 279 -14.29 1.38 15.26
CA GLU A 279 -14.46 2.83 15.49
C GLU A 279 -15.61 3.14 16.47
N ARG A 280 -16.50 2.19 16.78
CA ARG A 280 -17.59 2.36 17.76
C ARG A 280 -17.16 2.04 19.19
N GLU A 281 -16.06 1.31 19.35
CA GLU A 281 -15.50 0.95 20.66
C GLU A 281 -14.98 2.18 21.41
N PRO A 282 -15.15 2.25 22.75
CA PRO A 282 -14.54 3.29 23.56
C PRO A 282 -13.01 3.14 23.56
N ILE A 283 -12.31 4.26 23.45
CA ILE A 283 -10.85 4.29 23.60
C ILE A 283 -10.53 4.11 25.09
N SER A 284 -9.77 3.08 25.45
CA SER A 284 -9.15 2.96 26.77
C SER A 284 -8.03 4.01 26.89
N ILE A 285 -8.38 5.20 27.38
CA ILE A 285 -7.41 6.26 27.71
C ILE A 285 -6.81 5.91 29.08
N GLU A 286 -5.49 5.69 29.14
CA GLU A 286 -4.79 5.63 30.42
C GLU A 286 -4.86 7.01 31.09
N ALA A 287 -5.41 7.07 32.31
CA ALA A 287 -5.95 8.28 32.93
C ALA A 287 -4.91 9.31 33.44
N ASN A 288 -3.66 9.25 32.96
CA ASN A 288 -2.52 10.00 33.50
C ASN A 288 -1.92 11.06 32.55
N SER A 289 -2.64 11.48 31.50
CA SER A 289 -2.27 12.67 30.74
C SER A 289 -3.29 13.80 30.91
N GLU A 290 -2.83 14.98 31.35
CA GLU A 290 -3.57 16.25 31.27
C GLU A 290 -3.70 16.76 29.81
N ASP A 291 -3.71 15.84 28.84
CA ASP A 291 -3.62 16.13 27.43
C ASP A 291 -5.01 16.43 26.86
N THR A 292 -5.38 17.70 27.01
CA THR A 292 -6.61 18.29 26.46
C THR A 292 -6.72 18.17 24.92
N THR A 293 -5.67 17.74 24.20
CA THR A 293 -5.74 17.49 22.75
C THR A 293 -6.31 16.12 22.39
N LEU A 294 -6.21 15.12 23.28
CA LEU A 294 -6.81 13.79 23.08
C LEU A 294 -8.35 13.82 23.12
N ASN A 295 -8.93 14.80 23.83
CA ASN A 295 -10.37 14.92 24.09
C ASN A 295 -11.16 15.70 23.02
N ARG A 296 -10.53 16.21 21.96
CA ARG A 296 -11.28 16.83 20.85
C ARG A 296 -11.88 15.78 19.93
N VAL A 297 -13.00 15.23 20.39
CA VAL A 297 -14.06 14.76 19.49
C VAL A 297 -14.40 15.90 18.52
N GLU A 298 -14.45 15.51 17.26
CA GLU A 298 -14.97 16.21 16.09
C GLU A 298 -15.92 17.42 16.35
N PRO A 299 -15.86 18.49 15.50
CA PRO A 299 -16.82 19.59 15.55
C PRO A 299 -18.28 19.11 15.65
N ASN A 300 -19.00 19.59 16.65
CA ASN A 300 -20.38 19.22 16.95
C ASN A 300 -21.37 20.04 16.10
N ASP A 301 -21.13 20.05 14.77
CA ASP A 301 -21.71 21.00 13.82
C ASP A 301 -23.04 20.49 13.22
N GLY A 302 -23.87 19.81 14.02
CA GLY A 302 -25.23 19.42 13.65
C GLY A 302 -25.39 18.29 12.60
N LEU A 303 -24.30 17.70 12.10
CA LEU A 303 -24.34 16.49 11.27
C LEU A 303 -23.62 15.34 11.98
N SER A 304 -24.43 14.47 12.58
CA SER A 304 -24.06 13.40 13.51
C SER A 304 -22.80 12.61 13.14
N VAL A 305 -22.09 12.16 14.19
CA VAL A 305 -21.04 11.12 14.18
C VAL A 305 -21.43 9.88 13.36
N ASN A 306 -22.73 9.58 13.24
CA ASN A 306 -23.29 8.52 12.40
C ASN A 306 -22.89 8.69 10.93
N SER A 307 -23.04 9.90 10.37
CA SER A 307 -22.81 10.19 8.94
C SER A 307 -21.37 9.93 8.46
N ARG A 308 -20.38 10.00 9.36
CA ARG A 308 -18.96 9.74 9.05
C ARG A 308 -18.63 8.26 8.95
N LYS A 309 -19.26 7.42 9.77
CA LYS A 309 -19.00 5.96 9.83
C LYS A 309 -19.83 5.20 8.80
N GLU A 310 -20.93 5.80 8.34
CA GLU A 310 -21.87 5.20 7.39
C GLU A 310 -21.41 5.28 5.92
N THR A 311 -20.63 6.27 5.47
CA THR A 311 -20.19 6.36 4.05
C THR A 311 -19.33 5.19 3.59
N SER A 312 -18.62 4.50 4.49
CA SER A 312 -17.89 3.26 4.17
C SER A 312 -18.76 2.00 4.31
N GLN A 313 -20.05 2.16 4.64
CA GLN A 313 -21.08 1.11 4.76
C GLN A 313 -22.30 1.35 3.86
N LEU A 314 -22.36 2.46 3.12
CA LEU A 314 -23.40 2.70 2.11
C LEU A 314 -23.26 1.67 0.98
N LEU A 315 -24.33 0.90 0.75
CA LEU A 315 -24.44 0.00 -0.38
C LEU A 315 -24.77 0.84 -1.62
N ILE A 316 -23.76 1.15 -2.43
CA ILE A 316 -23.92 1.96 -3.66
C ILE A 316 -23.43 1.24 -4.90
N HIS A 317 -22.50 0.28 -4.76
CA HIS A 317 -21.86 -0.41 -5.87
C HIS A 317 -22.37 -1.86 -5.97
N PRO A 318 -22.45 -2.47 -7.16
CA PRO A 318 -22.95 -3.85 -7.31
C PRO A 318 -22.23 -4.89 -6.43
N GLU A 319 -20.93 -4.73 -6.19
CA GLU A 319 -20.21 -5.62 -5.26
C GLU A 319 -20.68 -5.49 -3.80
N ASP A 320 -21.13 -4.31 -3.35
CA ASP A 320 -21.61 -4.13 -1.97
C ASP A 320 -22.82 -5.03 -1.70
N PHE A 321 -23.81 -4.98 -2.61
CA PHE A 321 -25.01 -5.83 -2.55
C PHE A 321 -24.67 -7.31 -2.68
N LYS A 322 -23.77 -7.67 -3.61
CA LYS A 322 -23.30 -9.05 -3.84
C LYS A 322 -22.69 -9.68 -2.59
N TYR A 323 -21.85 -8.95 -1.85
CA TYR A 323 -21.21 -9.48 -0.65
C TYR A 323 -22.12 -9.37 0.57
N PHE A 324 -22.80 -8.24 0.77
CA PHE A 324 -23.74 -8.07 1.89
C PHE A 324 -24.86 -9.12 1.88
N GLY A 325 -25.37 -9.48 0.70
CA GLY A 325 -26.38 -10.54 0.54
C GLY A 325 -25.84 -11.98 0.55
N ASN A 326 -24.52 -12.20 0.67
CA ASN A 326 -23.92 -13.54 0.61
C ASN A 326 -22.77 -13.70 1.63
N PRO A 327 -23.09 -14.02 2.90
CA PRO A 327 -22.10 -14.16 3.96
C PRO A 327 -21.03 -15.22 3.68
N GLN A 328 -21.38 -16.33 3.03
CA GLN A 328 -20.42 -17.39 2.68
C GLN A 328 -19.38 -16.91 1.67
N LEU A 329 -19.80 -16.12 0.67
CA LEU A 329 -18.89 -15.52 -0.30
C LEU A 329 -18.05 -14.39 0.32
N SER A 330 -18.62 -13.63 1.25
CA SER A 330 -17.89 -12.65 2.05
C SER A 330 -16.77 -13.30 2.87
N GLU A 331 -17.05 -14.34 3.63
CA GLU A 331 -16.03 -15.04 4.44
C GLU A 331 -14.98 -15.75 3.55
N LEU A 332 -15.35 -16.14 2.32
CA LEU A 332 -14.41 -16.71 1.35
C LEU A 332 -13.41 -15.66 0.79
N HIS A 333 -13.86 -14.45 0.47
CA HIS A 333 -13.03 -13.40 -0.12
C HIS A 333 -12.44 -12.41 0.90
N PHE A 334 -13.05 -12.28 2.08
CA PHE A 334 -12.70 -11.37 3.16
C PHE A 334 -12.82 -12.11 4.51
N PRO A 335 -12.00 -13.15 4.75
CA PRO A 335 -12.11 -13.98 5.95
C PRO A 335 -11.95 -13.18 7.25
N THR A 336 -12.89 -13.36 8.17
CA THR A 336 -13.04 -12.55 9.37
C THR A 336 -11.82 -12.72 10.29
N GLY A 337 -11.23 -11.60 10.73
CA GLY A 337 -10.07 -11.59 11.62
C GLY A 337 -8.75 -12.02 10.96
N VAL A 338 -8.70 -12.11 9.63
CA VAL A 338 -7.47 -12.37 8.87
C VAL A 338 -7.02 -11.10 8.16
N THR A 339 -5.81 -10.62 8.49
CA THR A 339 -5.25 -9.38 7.93
C THR A 339 -4.05 -9.63 7.01
N ASP A 340 -3.69 -8.62 6.23
CA ASP A 340 -2.40 -8.53 5.54
C ASP A 340 -1.25 -8.15 6.49
N ASP A 341 -0.03 -8.07 5.95
CA ASP A 341 1.19 -7.69 6.69
C ASP A 341 1.12 -6.28 7.34
N ASP A 342 0.25 -5.40 6.84
CA ASP A 342 0.05 -4.04 7.37
C ASP A 342 -1.09 -4.00 8.42
N GLY A 343 -1.80 -5.11 8.64
CA GLY A 343 -2.92 -5.20 9.58
C GLY A 343 -4.24 -4.68 9.03
N ASP A 344 -4.44 -4.67 7.71
CA ASP A 344 -5.74 -4.41 7.07
C ASP A 344 -6.42 -5.73 6.69
N GLN A 345 -7.75 -5.75 6.55
CA GLN A 345 -8.50 -6.95 6.13
C GLN A 345 -7.88 -7.55 4.85
N LEU A 346 -7.74 -8.88 4.81
CA LEU A 346 -7.20 -9.55 3.63
C LEU A 346 -8.24 -9.56 2.49
N ASP A 347 -7.83 -9.10 1.30
CA ASP A 347 -8.64 -9.15 0.06
C ASP A 347 -8.20 -10.35 -0.79
N LEU A 348 -9.04 -11.38 -0.84
CA LEU A 348 -8.82 -12.61 -1.62
C LEU A 348 -9.69 -12.65 -2.89
N ARG A 349 -10.24 -11.52 -3.36
CA ARG A 349 -11.05 -11.51 -4.58
C ARG A 349 -10.26 -12.05 -5.78
N PRO A 350 -10.87 -12.91 -6.63
CA PRO A 350 -10.25 -13.41 -7.86
C PRO A 350 -10.26 -12.40 -9.01
N GLN A 351 -11.02 -11.29 -8.86
CA GLN A 351 -11.12 -10.20 -9.83
C GLN A 351 -11.30 -8.87 -9.09
N ASN A 352 -10.68 -7.81 -9.58
CA ASN A 352 -10.87 -6.43 -9.14
C ASN A 352 -10.48 -5.46 -10.28
N THR A 353 -10.75 -4.18 -10.08
CA THR A 353 -10.58 -3.08 -11.04
C THR A 353 -9.14 -2.65 -11.32
N TRP A 354 -8.15 -3.30 -10.69
CA TRP A 354 -6.75 -3.25 -11.16
C TRP A 354 -6.60 -3.91 -12.53
N THR A 355 -7.47 -4.88 -12.84
CA THR A 355 -7.36 -5.70 -14.06
C THR A 355 -8.49 -5.49 -15.07
N THR A 356 -9.46 -4.62 -14.81
CA THR A 356 -10.60 -4.37 -15.71
C THR A 356 -10.30 -3.31 -16.78
N ALA A 357 -10.96 -3.42 -17.92
CA ALA A 357 -10.99 -2.44 -19.01
C ALA A 357 -11.94 -1.26 -18.72
N LEU A 358 -12.03 -0.29 -19.62
CA LEU A 358 -12.82 0.95 -19.42
C LEU A 358 -14.33 0.72 -19.33
N ASP A 359 -14.84 -0.21 -20.12
CA ASP A 359 -16.24 -0.65 -20.18
C ASP A 359 -16.63 -1.58 -19.02
N GLU A 360 -15.65 -2.04 -18.24
CA GLU A 360 -15.81 -2.91 -17.07
C GLU A 360 -15.65 -2.17 -15.72
N VAL A 361 -15.49 -0.83 -15.73
CA VAL A 361 -15.38 -0.01 -14.51
C VAL A 361 -16.74 0.61 -14.20
N GLU A 362 -17.30 0.23 -13.06
CA GLU A 362 -18.56 0.79 -12.58
C GLU A 362 -18.45 2.28 -12.25
N THR A 363 -19.56 3.00 -12.45
CA THR A 363 -19.60 4.47 -12.34
C THR A 363 -19.30 4.95 -10.94
N GLU A 364 -19.80 4.26 -9.91
CA GLU A 364 -19.62 4.63 -8.50
C GLU A 364 -18.16 4.49 -8.08
N GLU A 365 -17.45 3.46 -8.53
CA GLU A 365 -16.01 3.31 -8.27
C GLU A 365 -15.20 4.41 -8.97
N MET A 366 -15.50 4.71 -10.24
CA MET A 366 -14.86 5.81 -10.96
C MET A 366 -15.05 7.16 -10.23
N VAL A 367 -16.26 7.43 -9.73
CA VAL A 367 -16.58 8.64 -8.96
C VAL A 367 -15.83 8.67 -7.62
N GLU A 368 -15.87 7.59 -6.83
CA GLU A 368 -15.17 7.51 -5.54
C GLU A 368 -13.65 7.70 -5.69
N VAL A 369 -13.04 7.04 -6.67
CA VAL A 369 -11.61 7.17 -6.96
C VAL A 369 -11.28 8.60 -7.39
N THR A 370 -12.10 9.21 -8.25
CA THR A 370 -11.88 10.60 -8.69
C THR A 370 -12.01 11.60 -7.54
N LEU A 371 -12.95 11.38 -6.62
CA LEU A 371 -13.13 12.20 -5.42
C LEU A 371 -11.92 12.08 -4.48
N ALA A 372 -11.53 10.85 -4.12
CA ALA A 372 -10.44 10.60 -3.19
C ALA A 372 -9.06 10.98 -3.75
N ASN A 373 -8.80 10.67 -5.03
CA ASN A 373 -7.48 10.84 -5.65
C ASN A 373 -7.29 12.19 -6.35
N TYR A 374 -8.33 12.98 -6.62
CA TYR A 374 -8.17 14.25 -7.35
C TYR A 374 -9.00 15.40 -6.79
N MET A 375 -10.33 15.27 -6.65
CA MET A 375 -11.17 16.42 -6.29
C MET A 375 -10.92 16.90 -4.85
N SER A 376 -10.82 15.99 -3.89
CA SER A 376 -10.49 16.35 -2.50
C SER A 376 -9.06 16.87 -2.35
N PRO A 377 -8.02 16.23 -2.93
CA PRO A 377 -6.69 16.82 -3.11
C PRO A 377 -6.72 18.26 -3.64
N PHE A 378 -7.50 18.54 -4.69
CA PHE A 378 -7.66 19.88 -5.25
C PHE A 378 -8.30 20.87 -4.26
N VAL A 379 -9.41 20.51 -3.61
CA VAL A 379 -10.09 21.37 -2.62
C VAL A 379 -9.18 21.69 -1.43
N LEU A 380 -8.45 20.71 -0.92
CA LEU A 380 -7.49 20.92 0.16
C LEU A 380 -6.38 21.91 -0.26
N LEU A 381 -5.82 21.79 -1.47
CA LEU A 381 -4.83 22.74 -2.00
C LEU A 381 -5.42 24.14 -2.12
N GLN A 382 -6.61 24.26 -2.72
CA GLN A 382 -7.30 25.53 -2.92
C GLN A 382 -7.52 26.29 -1.59
N LYS A 383 -7.87 25.56 -0.52
CA LYS A 383 -8.23 26.16 0.77
C LYS A 383 -7.04 26.39 1.71
N LEU A 384 -6.02 25.52 1.68
CA LEU A 384 -4.93 25.53 2.67
C LEU A 384 -3.61 26.16 2.20
N THR A 385 -3.38 26.33 0.89
CA THR A 385 -2.13 26.91 0.37
C THR A 385 -1.86 28.34 0.86
N SER A 386 -2.89 29.11 1.19
CA SER A 386 -2.76 30.44 1.81
C SER A 386 -2.09 30.38 3.20
N ARG A 387 -2.31 29.31 3.97
CA ARG A 387 -1.68 29.04 5.28
C ARG A 387 -0.24 28.55 5.18
N MET A 388 0.23 28.27 3.96
CA MET A 388 1.60 27.82 3.67
C MET A 388 2.50 28.93 3.13
N ALA A 389 1.93 30.07 2.73
CA ALA A 389 2.67 31.16 2.12
C ALA A 389 3.69 31.75 3.12
N LYS A 390 4.98 31.65 2.80
CA LYS A 390 6.07 32.24 3.60
C LYS A 390 6.44 33.68 3.15
N GLY A 391 5.88 34.13 2.03
CA GLY A 391 6.17 35.45 1.44
C GLY A 391 7.42 35.44 0.56
N ARG A 392 7.55 36.45 -0.31
CA ARG A 392 8.55 36.48 -1.39
C ARG A 392 10.01 36.52 -0.92
N ASN A 393 10.27 37.00 0.29
CA ASN A 393 11.61 37.24 0.83
C ASN A 393 11.98 36.26 1.96
N SER A 394 11.18 35.21 2.19
CA SER A 394 11.49 34.19 3.20
C SER A 394 12.70 33.35 2.80
N LYS A 395 13.59 33.10 3.78
CA LYS A 395 14.68 32.11 3.67
C LYS A 395 14.23 30.68 3.98
N SER A 396 13.00 30.48 4.46
CA SER A 396 12.40 29.16 4.71
C SER A 396 11.34 28.83 3.66
N TRP A 397 11.34 27.57 3.23
CA TRP A 397 10.33 27.00 2.34
C TRP A 397 9.19 26.34 3.13
N ALA A 398 8.01 26.30 2.50
CA ALA A 398 6.97 25.32 2.77
C ALA A 398 6.93 24.28 1.63
N PHE A 399 6.41 23.08 1.90
CA PHE A 399 6.51 21.93 1.01
C PHE A 399 5.14 21.31 0.74
N ILE A 400 4.83 21.06 -0.53
CA ILE A 400 3.64 20.31 -0.94
C ILE A 400 4.09 19.08 -1.73
N ILE A 401 3.77 17.89 -1.24
CA ILE A 401 4.04 16.64 -1.94
C ILE A 401 2.73 15.93 -2.28
N LEU A 402 2.48 15.72 -3.56
CA LEU A 402 1.39 14.90 -4.07
C LEU A 402 1.94 13.48 -4.30
N VAL A 403 1.47 12.51 -3.53
CA VAL A 403 1.90 11.11 -3.69
C VAL A 403 1.20 10.52 -4.92
N SER A 404 2.01 10.29 -5.93
CA SER A 404 1.62 9.82 -7.25
C SER A 404 2.26 8.46 -7.51
N ALA A 405 2.11 7.96 -8.73
CA ALA A 405 2.66 6.68 -9.16
C ALA A 405 2.87 6.66 -10.68
N MET A 406 3.48 5.60 -11.20
CA MET A 406 3.56 5.31 -12.63
C MET A 406 2.19 5.36 -13.34
N GLU A 407 1.10 5.11 -12.62
CA GLU A 407 -0.29 5.27 -13.02
C GLU A 407 -0.60 6.68 -13.57
N GLY A 408 -0.01 7.72 -12.97
CA GLY A 408 -0.18 9.10 -13.43
C GLY A 408 0.80 9.55 -14.52
N LYS A 409 1.73 8.70 -14.95
CA LYS A 409 2.77 9.06 -15.92
C LYS A 409 2.26 8.97 -17.36
N PHE A 410 2.37 10.07 -18.12
CA PHE A 410 1.98 10.18 -19.52
C PHE A 410 3.00 9.55 -20.47
N SER A 411 4.30 9.76 -20.22
CA SER A 411 5.40 9.27 -21.07
C SER A 411 5.74 7.78 -20.87
N GLU A 412 4.78 6.97 -20.41
CA GLU A 412 4.99 5.55 -20.15
C GLU A 412 4.49 4.67 -21.31
N CYS A 413 5.43 4.15 -22.10
CA CYS A 413 5.12 3.34 -23.29
C CYS A 413 4.51 1.96 -22.97
N LYS A 414 4.49 1.52 -21.71
CA LYS A 414 3.96 0.22 -21.27
C LYS A 414 2.57 0.29 -20.62
N LYS A 415 1.82 1.37 -20.82
CA LYS A 415 0.42 1.47 -20.40
C LYS A 415 -0.41 0.36 -21.04
N THR A 416 -1.36 -0.18 -20.28
CA THR A 416 -2.36 -1.14 -20.78
C THR A 416 -3.73 -0.46 -20.83
N GLY A 417 -4.70 -1.05 -21.51
CA GLY A 417 -6.10 -0.59 -21.48
C GLY A 417 -6.84 -0.84 -20.16
N LYS A 418 -6.13 -1.20 -19.08
CA LYS A 418 -6.70 -1.57 -17.79
C LYS A 418 -6.47 -0.48 -16.74
N HIS A 419 -7.26 -0.52 -15.67
CA HIS A 419 -7.19 0.43 -14.55
C HIS A 419 -7.32 1.93 -14.95
N PRO A 420 -8.20 2.31 -15.91
CA PRO A 420 -8.16 3.64 -16.52
C PRO A 420 -8.55 4.78 -15.58
N HIS A 421 -9.48 4.55 -14.65
CA HIS A 421 -9.97 5.56 -13.70
C HIS A 421 -8.87 6.07 -12.75
N THR A 422 -8.08 5.16 -12.15
CA THR A 422 -6.95 5.54 -11.28
C THR A 422 -5.78 6.11 -12.07
N ASN A 423 -5.49 5.59 -13.28
CA ASN A 423 -4.53 6.21 -14.20
C ASN A 423 -4.89 7.69 -14.47
N ALA A 424 -6.16 7.97 -14.82
CA ALA A 424 -6.65 9.31 -15.08
C ALA A 424 -6.57 10.22 -13.84
N ALA A 425 -6.97 9.74 -12.66
CA ALA A 425 -6.93 10.53 -11.43
C ALA A 425 -5.49 10.85 -10.98
N LYS A 426 -4.55 9.90 -11.07
CA LYS A 426 -3.13 10.14 -10.80
C LYS A 426 -2.49 11.07 -11.84
N ALA A 427 -2.91 10.99 -13.11
CA ALA A 427 -2.47 11.91 -14.15
C ALA A 427 -2.96 13.35 -13.89
N ALA A 428 -4.17 13.50 -13.35
CA ALA A 428 -4.70 14.79 -12.92
C ALA A 428 -3.90 15.39 -11.75
N LEU A 429 -3.51 14.60 -10.73
CA LEU A 429 -2.58 15.05 -9.68
C LEU A 429 -1.23 15.54 -10.24
N ASN A 430 -0.63 14.78 -11.15
CA ASN A 430 0.61 15.16 -11.81
C ASN A 430 0.44 16.50 -12.57
N MET A 431 -0.68 16.69 -13.25
CA MET A 431 -1.00 17.94 -13.93
C MET A 431 -1.17 19.12 -12.95
N LEU A 432 -1.74 18.92 -11.75
CA LEU A 432 -1.83 19.98 -10.74
C LEU A 432 -0.45 20.50 -10.32
N VAL A 433 0.51 19.60 -10.09
CA VAL A 433 1.90 19.97 -9.78
C VAL A 433 2.54 20.71 -10.97
N ARG A 434 2.44 20.14 -12.18
CA ARG A 434 3.03 20.70 -13.40
C ARG A 434 2.53 22.11 -13.70
N THR A 435 1.24 22.37 -13.47
CA THR A 435 0.59 23.67 -13.70
C THR A 435 0.88 24.66 -12.58
N SER A 436 0.71 24.26 -11.32
CA SER A 436 0.62 25.20 -10.19
C SER A 436 1.97 25.50 -9.50
N ALA A 437 2.95 24.61 -9.59
CA ALA A 437 4.19 24.74 -8.82
C ALA A 437 4.97 26.03 -9.12
N ARG A 438 4.99 26.52 -10.38
CA ARG A 438 5.67 27.79 -10.74
C ARG A 438 4.96 29.03 -10.15
N TYR A 439 3.67 28.95 -9.89
CA TYR A 439 2.92 29.99 -9.18
C TYR A 439 3.27 29.96 -7.69
N TYR A 440 3.08 28.80 -7.04
CA TYR A 440 3.32 28.62 -5.60
C TYR A 440 4.79 28.83 -5.18
N LYS A 441 5.77 28.57 -6.05
CA LYS A 441 7.18 28.91 -5.81
C LYS A 441 7.42 30.40 -5.56
N LYS A 442 6.58 31.29 -6.11
CA LYS A 442 6.63 32.75 -5.83
C LYS A 442 6.10 33.13 -4.44
N MET A 443 5.48 32.18 -3.73
CA MET A 443 4.91 32.36 -2.39
C MET A 443 5.76 31.68 -1.29
N GLY A 444 6.93 31.13 -1.65
CA GLY A 444 7.78 30.35 -0.74
C GLY A 444 7.37 28.88 -0.59
N ILE A 445 6.62 28.33 -1.56
CA ILE A 445 6.09 26.96 -1.49
C ILE A 445 6.67 26.09 -2.62
N LEU A 446 7.30 24.98 -2.27
CA LEU A 446 7.88 23.99 -3.18
C LEU A 446 6.89 22.83 -3.36
N MET A 447 6.31 22.71 -4.56
CA MET A 447 5.29 21.70 -4.88
C MET A 447 5.85 20.65 -5.85
N ASN A 448 5.78 19.36 -5.48
CA ASN A 448 6.26 18.23 -6.30
C ASN A 448 5.28 17.05 -6.30
N ALA A 449 5.40 16.18 -7.30
CA ALA A 449 4.78 14.84 -7.31
C ALA A 449 5.86 13.79 -7.04
N VAL A 450 5.55 12.75 -6.26
CA VAL A 450 6.50 11.68 -5.92
C VAL A 450 5.88 10.31 -6.17
N ASP A 451 6.57 9.46 -6.94
CA ASP A 451 6.34 8.02 -7.07
C ASP A 451 7.01 7.27 -5.91
N THR A 452 6.23 6.48 -5.17
CA THR A 452 6.70 5.68 -4.03
C THR A 452 7.40 4.38 -4.44
N GLY A 453 7.44 4.06 -5.74
CA GLY A 453 7.79 2.74 -6.24
C GLY A 453 6.74 1.67 -5.89
N TRP A 454 7.07 0.42 -6.20
CA TRP A 454 6.19 -0.72 -6.01
C TRP A 454 6.31 -1.25 -4.58
N VAL A 455 5.38 -0.81 -3.73
CA VAL A 455 5.29 -1.14 -2.29
C VAL A 455 4.17 -2.16 -1.99
N THR A 456 3.08 -2.12 -2.74
CA THR A 456 1.89 -2.97 -2.52
C THR A 456 1.48 -3.62 -3.84
N ASP A 457 0.96 -4.85 -3.77
CA ASP A 457 0.40 -5.55 -4.93
C ASP A 457 -1.14 -5.61 -4.82
N GLU A 458 -1.82 -4.80 -5.63
CA GLU A 458 -3.29 -4.76 -5.71
C GLU A 458 -3.85 -5.76 -6.76
N HIS A 459 -3.00 -6.60 -7.40
CA HIS A 459 -3.51 -7.61 -8.32
C HIS A 459 -4.36 -8.67 -7.59
N PRO A 460 -5.46 -9.15 -8.23
CA PRO A 460 -6.28 -10.24 -7.69
C PRO A 460 -5.48 -11.51 -7.36
N VAL A 461 -5.99 -12.29 -6.41
CA VAL A 461 -5.43 -13.61 -6.06
C VAL A 461 -5.54 -14.57 -7.25
N GLY A 462 -4.53 -15.41 -7.45
CA GLY A 462 -4.45 -16.30 -8.61
C GLY A 462 -4.23 -15.61 -9.95
N SER A 463 -3.98 -14.29 -9.98
CA SER A 463 -3.57 -13.60 -11.20
C SER A 463 -2.16 -14.03 -11.62
N LYS A 464 -1.91 -14.12 -12.93
CA LYS A 464 -0.58 -14.52 -13.46
C LYS A 464 0.56 -13.62 -12.96
N SER A 465 0.28 -12.34 -12.71
CA SER A 465 1.29 -11.39 -12.19
C SER A 465 1.76 -11.79 -10.79
N ARG A 466 0.80 -12.06 -9.89
CA ARG A 466 1.03 -12.44 -8.49
C ARG A 466 1.59 -13.87 -8.34
N LEU A 467 1.20 -14.77 -9.24
CA LEU A 467 1.77 -16.12 -9.38
C LEU A 467 3.21 -16.11 -9.89
N MET A 468 3.54 -15.23 -10.84
CA MET A 468 4.88 -15.13 -11.43
C MET A 468 5.86 -14.34 -10.55
N SER A 469 5.38 -13.47 -9.67
CA SER A 469 6.24 -12.81 -8.70
C SER A 469 6.67 -13.79 -7.61
N GLY A 470 5.73 -14.50 -6.95
CA GLY A 470 6.04 -15.44 -5.85
C GLY A 470 6.79 -14.82 -4.66
N LEU A 471 6.91 -13.49 -4.67
CA LEU A 471 7.86 -12.68 -3.92
C LEU A 471 7.12 -11.43 -3.45
N LYS A 472 7.48 -10.95 -2.26
CA LYS A 472 7.04 -9.64 -1.75
C LYS A 472 7.53 -8.53 -2.68
N ALA A 473 6.76 -7.44 -2.72
CA ALA A 473 7.09 -6.24 -3.48
C ALA A 473 8.54 -5.77 -3.19
N PRO A 474 9.23 -5.13 -4.15
CA PRO A 474 10.65 -4.78 -4.05
C PRO A 474 10.98 -3.70 -3.00
N LEU A 475 9.96 -3.05 -2.45
CA LEU A 475 10.01 -1.99 -1.47
C LEU A 475 8.93 -2.21 -0.42
N ASP A 476 9.09 -1.63 0.78
CA ASP A 476 8.06 -1.57 1.80
C ASP A 476 7.53 -0.14 2.08
N SER A 477 6.61 -0.02 3.02
CA SER A 477 5.99 1.24 3.42
C SER A 477 7.00 2.30 3.92
N VAL A 478 8.11 1.88 4.53
CA VAL A 478 9.17 2.78 5.00
C VAL A 478 9.98 3.32 3.82
N ASP A 479 10.27 2.47 2.83
CA ASP A 479 10.94 2.87 1.59
C ASP A 479 10.09 3.83 0.75
N GLY A 480 8.77 3.64 0.77
CA GLY A 480 7.79 4.56 0.16
C GLY A 480 7.77 5.92 0.88
N ALA A 481 7.71 5.92 2.21
CA ALA A 481 7.75 7.14 3.01
C ALA A 481 9.07 7.92 2.83
N ALA A 482 10.20 7.22 2.76
CA ALA A 482 11.51 7.82 2.51
C ALA A 482 11.56 8.57 1.17
N ARG A 483 10.95 8.03 0.10
CA ARG A 483 10.85 8.72 -1.20
C ARG A 483 10.02 9.99 -1.12
N VAL A 484 8.88 9.93 -0.43
CA VAL A 484 7.95 11.07 -0.27
C VAL A 484 8.58 12.23 0.50
N LEU A 485 9.42 11.92 1.50
CA LEU A 485 10.05 12.90 2.37
C LEU A 485 11.43 13.39 1.90
N ASP A 486 12.13 12.63 1.06
CA ASP A 486 13.44 12.98 0.50
C ASP A 486 13.56 14.42 -0.06
N PRO A 487 12.65 14.94 -0.93
CA PRO A 487 12.77 16.32 -1.41
C PRO A 487 12.64 17.39 -0.31
N ILE A 488 12.00 17.06 0.80
CA ILE A 488 11.91 17.93 1.99
C ILE A 488 13.23 17.86 2.75
N PHE A 489 13.69 16.64 3.06
CA PHE A 489 14.92 16.42 3.83
C PHE A 489 16.18 16.91 3.11
N GLN A 490 16.28 16.76 1.78
CA GLN A 490 17.36 17.38 0.99
C GLN A 490 17.36 18.89 1.17
N THR A 491 16.22 19.56 0.92
CA THR A 491 16.11 21.03 1.02
C THR A 491 16.34 21.57 2.44
N VAL A 492 16.03 20.80 3.48
CA VAL A 492 16.25 21.21 4.88
C VAL A 492 17.70 20.99 5.32
N ASN A 493 18.33 19.88 4.91
CA ASN A 493 19.70 19.54 5.32
C ASN A 493 20.76 20.25 4.49
N ASP A 494 20.49 20.51 3.20
CA ASP A 494 21.40 21.19 2.28
C ASP A 494 20.75 22.46 1.71
N ALA A 495 21.09 23.60 2.31
CA ALA A 495 20.65 24.92 1.86
C ALA A 495 21.44 25.46 0.65
N SER A 496 22.46 24.73 0.18
CA SER A 496 23.27 25.11 -1.00
C SER A 496 22.74 24.52 -2.30
N GLU A 497 22.03 23.39 -2.25
CA GLU A 497 21.34 22.83 -3.42
C GLU A 497 20.16 23.72 -3.87
N THR A 498 19.92 23.77 -5.18
CA THR A 498 18.75 24.49 -5.74
C THR A 498 17.48 23.69 -5.43
N PRO A 499 16.51 24.24 -4.67
CA PRO A 499 15.36 23.46 -4.23
C PRO A 499 14.51 22.96 -5.39
N VAL A 500 14.13 21.69 -5.34
CA VAL A 500 13.33 21.04 -6.39
C VAL A 500 11.86 21.47 -6.28
N TYR A 501 11.27 21.93 -7.39
CA TYR A 501 9.84 22.23 -7.49
C TYR A 501 9.32 21.97 -8.91
N GLY A 502 8.04 21.64 -9.03
CA GLY A 502 7.36 21.42 -10.30
C GLY A 502 7.90 20.20 -11.05
N LYS A 503 8.32 19.16 -10.32
CA LYS A 503 8.86 17.91 -10.88
C LYS A 503 8.01 16.70 -10.47
N PHE A 504 8.10 15.65 -11.28
CA PHE A 504 7.77 14.29 -10.88
C PHE A 504 9.07 13.59 -10.48
N LEU A 505 9.09 13.05 -9.27
CA LEU A 505 10.24 12.36 -8.68
C LEU A 505 9.96 10.87 -8.61
N LYS A 506 10.90 10.06 -9.09
CA LYS A 506 10.88 8.60 -8.96
C LYS A 506 12.28 8.09 -8.65
N ASP A 507 12.38 7.13 -7.73
CA ASP A 507 13.65 6.52 -7.30
C ASP A 507 14.71 7.59 -6.92
N TYR A 508 14.26 8.63 -6.20
CA TYR A 508 15.05 9.79 -5.77
C TYR A 508 15.62 10.65 -6.91
N ARG A 509 14.99 10.64 -8.09
CA ARG A 509 15.43 11.38 -9.29
C ARG A 509 14.27 12.05 -10.00
N ILE A 510 14.56 13.16 -10.68
CA ILE A 510 13.61 13.80 -11.60
C ILE A 510 13.39 12.90 -12.81
N VAL A 511 12.12 12.62 -13.14
CA VAL A 511 11.72 11.85 -14.32
C VAL A 511 10.73 12.62 -15.20
N GLY A 512 10.49 12.12 -16.41
CA GLY A 512 9.47 12.65 -17.32
C GLY A 512 8.05 12.43 -16.77
N TRP A 513 7.16 13.39 -17.09
CA TRP A 513 5.74 13.39 -16.73
C TRP A 513 4.93 12.26 -17.35
#